data_AF-A0A514Z8U1-F1
#
_entry.id   AF-A0A514Z8U1-F1
#
_cell.length_a   1.000
_cell.length_b   1.000
_cell.length_c   1.000
_cell.angle_alpha   90.00
_cell.angle_beta   90.00
_cell.angle_gamma   90.00
#
_symmetry.space_group_name_H-M   'P 1'
#
loop_
_entity.id
_entity.type
_entity.pdbx_description
1 polymer ?
#
loop_
_entity_poly.entity_id
_entity_poly.type
_entity_poly.pdbx_seq_one_letter_code
_entity_poly.pdbx_strand_id
1 'polypeptide(L)'
;MSKILVSACLAGFPCRYDGKAKTNEEVVALVKQGLAIPICPEQLAGLATPRPPMEILGERVVAVTGEAFTEEFSYGARATLHLAQKFGCSQAILK
;
A
#
# COMPACT_ATOMS: atom_id res chain seq x y z
N MET A 1 13.78 18.04 3.83
CA MET A 1 13.34 17.60 2.49
C MET A 1 12.06 16.79 2.65
N SER A 2 11.02 17.08 1.86
CA SER A 2 9.78 16.26 1.82
C SER A 2 10.11 14.90 1.20
N LYS A 3 9.53 13.82 1.75
CA LYS A 3 9.69 12.45 1.22
C LYS A 3 8.51 12.08 0.33
N ILE A 4 8.70 11.12 -0.55
CA ILE A 4 7.63 10.59 -1.40
C ILE A 4 7.06 9.32 -0.74
N LEU A 5 5.75 9.22 -0.60
CA LEU A 5 5.12 7.95 -0.20
C LEU A 5 5.01 7.05 -1.43
N VAL A 6 5.42 5.79 -1.34
CA VAL A 6 5.36 4.88 -2.49
C VAL A 6 4.69 3.57 -2.11
N SER A 7 3.91 2.97 -3.01
CA SER A 7 3.39 1.62 -2.81
C SER A 7 4.56 0.65 -2.63
N ALA A 8 4.59 -0.09 -1.52
CA ALA A 8 5.70 -0.99 -1.19
C ALA A 8 5.93 -2.06 -2.27
N CYS A 9 4.88 -2.51 -2.97
CA CYS A 9 5.03 -3.45 -4.08
C CYS A 9 5.87 -2.90 -5.24
N LEU A 10 5.88 -1.57 -5.45
CA LEU A 10 6.76 -0.91 -6.43
C LEU A 10 8.21 -0.86 -5.95
N ALA A 11 8.42 -0.77 -4.63
CA ALA A 11 9.75 -0.81 -4.02
C ALA A 11 10.32 -2.24 -3.85
N GLY A 12 9.72 -3.25 -4.50
CA GLY A 12 10.21 -4.62 -4.51
C GLY A 12 9.72 -5.50 -3.35
N PHE A 13 8.86 -5.00 -2.47
CA PHE A 13 8.28 -5.82 -1.40
C PHE A 13 7.21 -6.76 -1.97
N PRO A 14 7.26 -8.08 -1.68
CA PRO A 14 6.31 -9.07 -2.20
C PRO A 14 4.99 -9.04 -1.42
N CYS A 15 4.29 -7.90 -1.41
CA CYS A 15 3.12 -7.63 -0.58
C CYS A 15 1.78 -7.56 -1.35
N ARG A 16 1.78 -7.84 -2.66
CA ARG A 16 0.54 -7.94 -3.44
C ARG A 16 -0.30 -9.11 -2.95
N TYR A 17 -1.58 -9.11 -3.31
CA TYR A 17 -2.52 -10.19 -2.98
C TYR A 17 -2.02 -11.58 -3.43
N ASP A 18 -1.26 -11.65 -4.53
CA ASP A 18 -0.68 -12.87 -5.09
C ASP A 18 0.72 -13.21 -4.55
N GLY A 19 1.19 -12.53 -3.50
CA GLY A 19 2.52 -12.75 -2.91
C GLY A 19 3.68 -12.25 -3.76
N LYS A 20 3.42 -11.47 -4.82
CA LYS A 20 4.46 -10.94 -5.71
C LYS A 20 4.73 -9.46 -5.44
N ALA A 21 5.85 -8.98 -5.95
CA ALA A 21 6.11 -7.55 -6.10
C ALA A 21 5.64 -7.06 -7.48
N LYS A 22 5.54 -5.73 -7.65
CA LYS A 22 5.45 -5.07 -8.95
C LYS A 22 6.61 -4.07 -9.07
N THR A 23 7.82 -4.59 -8.93
CA THR A 23 9.04 -3.79 -8.80
C THR A 23 9.15 -2.75 -9.91
N ASN A 24 9.44 -1.52 -9.52
CA ASN A 24 9.85 -0.43 -10.38
C ASN A 24 11.23 0.04 -9.88
N GLU A 25 12.26 -0.09 -10.71
CA GLU A 25 13.65 0.18 -10.31
C GLU A 25 13.90 1.64 -9.90
N GLU A 26 13.17 2.61 -10.47
CA GLU A 26 13.26 4.01 -10.05
C GLU A 26 12.71 4.19 -8.63
N VAL A 27 11.58 3.55 -8.31
CA VAL A 27 11.02 3.57 -6.95
C VAL A 27 11.96 2.88 -5.95
N VAL A 28 12.58 1.76 -6.33
CA VAL A 28 13.60 1.09 -5.50
C VAL A 28 14.78 2.02 -5.23
N ALA A 29 15.26 2.74 -6.24
CA ALA A 29 16.36 3.70 -6.09
C ALA A 29 15.99 4.83 -5.13
N LEU A 30 14.78 5.41 -5.24
CA LEU A 30 14.29 6.44 -4.33
C LEU A 30 14.25 5.97 -2.87
N VAL A 31 13.79 4.74 -2.63
CA VAL A 31 13.76 4.14 -1.29
C VAL A 31 15.19 3.93 -0.76
N LYS A 32 16.10 3.40 -1.56
CA LYS A 32 17.51 3.20 -1.17
C LYS A 32 18.23 4.52 -0.87
N GLN A 33 17.87 5.61 -1.55
CA GLN A 33 18.39 6.96 -1.31
C GLN A 33 17.74 7.65 -0.09
N GLY A 34 16.75 7.03 0.55
CA GLY A 34 16.01 7.62 1.68
C GLY A 34 15.04 8.73 1.28
N LEU A 35 14.78 8.90 -0.02
CA LEU A 35 13.87 9.91 -0.58
C LEU A 35 12.41 9.44 -0.61
N ALA A 36 12.18 8.13 -0.52
CA ALA A 36 10.84 7.55 -0.51
C ALA A 36 10.59 6.64 0.70
N ILE A 37 9.34 6.60 1.16
CA ILE A 37 8.83 5.73 2.23
C ILE A 37 7.90 4.68 1.62
N PRO A 38 8.27 3.38 1.60
CA PRO A 38 7.44 2.33 1.06
C PRO A 38 6.34 1.91 2.05
N ILE A 39 5.07 1.93 1.61
CA ILE A 39 3.91 1.53 2.43
C ILE A 39 2.97 0.62 1.63
N CYS A 40 2.44 -0.42 2.29
CA CYS A 40 1.33 -1.22 1.79
C CYS A 40 0.11 -1.04 2.72
N PRO A 41 -0.93 -0.30 2.30
CA PRO A 41 -2.11 -0.06 3.14
C PRO A 41 -2.79 -1.34 3.63
N GLU A 42 -2.84 -2.37 2.77
CA GLU A 42 -3.45 -3.66 3.07
C GLU A 42 -2.71 -4.43 4.17
N GLN A 43 -1.37 -4.44 4.14
CA GLN A 43 -0.56 -5.05 5.20
C GLN A 43 -0.59 -4.23 6.49
N LEU A 44 -0.65 -2.90 6.40
CA LEU A 44 -0.86 -2.06 7.58
C LEU A 44 -2.22 -2.36 8.25
N ALA A 45 -3.23 -2.73 7.46
CA ALA A 45 -4.52 -3.18 7.95
C ALA A 45 -4.54 -4.61 8.50
N GLY A 46 -3.40 -5.30 8.51
CA GLY A 46 -3.30 -6.67 9.03
C GLY A 46 -3.72 -7.74 8.03
N LEU A 47 -4.02 -7.39 6.77
CA LEU A 47 -4.36 -8.39 5.76
C LEU A 47 -3.14 -9.24 5.43
N ALA A 48 -3.34 -10.55 5.26
CA ALA A 48 -2.27 -11.48 4.94
C ALA A 48 -1.67 -11.25 3.54
N THR A 49 -0.51 -11.87 3.30
CA THR A 49 0.04 -12.07 1.95
C THR A 49 0.46 -13.54 1.81
N PRO A 50 -0.13 -14.32 0.89
CA PRO A 50 -1.18 -13.92 -0.07
C PRO A 50 -2.54 -13.67 0.60
N ARG A 51 -3.47 -13.07 -0.14
CA ARG A 51 -4.87 -12.82 0.25
C ARG A 51 -5.77 -12.87 -1.00
N PRO A 52 -7.09 -13.10 -0.86
CA PRO A 52 -7.98 -13.12 -2.02
C PRO A 52 -7.98 -11.78 -2.75
N PRO A 53 -8.18 -11.77 -4.09
CA PRO A 53 -8.48 -10.55 -4.82
C PRO A 53 -9.74 -9.87 -4.25
N MET A 54 -9.71 -8.55 -4.16
CA MET A 54 -10.80 -7.71 -3.66
C MET A 54 -11.06 -6.57 -4.63
N GLU A 55 -12.33 -6.19 -4.76
CA GLU A 55 -12.79 -5.11 -5.64
C GLU A 55 -13.59 -4.07 -4.86
N ILE A 56 -13.52 -2.82 -5.33
CA ILE A 56 -14.32 -1.72 -4.79
C ILE A 56 -15.67 -1.72 -5.53
N LEU A 57 -16.75 -1.91 -4.77
CA LEU A 57 -18.13 -1.89 -5.25
C LEU A 57 -18.87 -0.75 -4.54
N GLY A 58 -18.83 0.45 -5.14
CA GLY A 58 -19.33 1.67 -4.52
C GLY A 58 -18.48 2.03 -3.31
N GLU A 59 -19.10 2.09 -2.13
CA GLU A 59 -18.43 2.37 -0.85
C GLU A 59 -17.89 1.11 -0.15
N ARG A 60 -18.08 -0.08 -0.74
CA ARG A 60 -17.67 -1.35 -0.14
C ARG A 60 -16.43 -1.91 -0.82
N VAL A 61 -15.62 -2.64 -0.06
CA VAL A 61 -14.58 -3.51 -0.59
C VAL A 61 -14.96 -4.95 -0.33
N VAL A 62 -15.00 -5.77 -1.38
CA VAL A 62 -15.50 -7.14 -1.30
C VAL A 62 -14.49 -8.08 -1.97
N ALA A 63 -14.14 -9.16 -1.29
CA ALA A 63 -13.31 -10.23 -1.85
C ALA A 63 -14.08 -11.06 -2.88
N VAL A 64 -13.37 -11.74 -3.77
CA VAL A 64 -13.98 -12.71 -4.71
C VAL A 64 -14.76 -13.83 -4.00
N THR A 65 -14.47 -14.08 -2.72
CA THR A 65 -15.20 -15.02 -1.85
C THR A 65 -16.54 -14.48 -1.34
N GLY A 66 -16.83 -13.19 -1.56
CA GLY A 66 -18.02 -12.49 -1.07
C GLY A 66 -17.85 -11.84 0.31
N GLU A 67 -16.72 -12.04 0.98
CA GLU A 67 -16.41 -11.44 2.27
C GLU A 67 -16.12 -9.93 2.13
N ALA A 68 -16.59 -9.13 3.10
CA ALA A 68 -16.43 -7.68 3.09
C ALA A 68 -15.16 -7.26 3.84
N PHE A 69 -14.36 -6.39 3.23
CA PHE A 69 -13.08 -5.88 3.74
C PHE A 69 -13.03 -4.34 3.81
N THR A 70 -14.21 -3.70 3.79
CA THR A 70 -14.33 -2.23 3.74
C THR A 70 -13.64 -1.55 4.92
N GLU A 71 -13.73 -2.13 6.12
CA GLU A 71 -13.17 -1.55 7.34
C GLU A 71 -11.64 -1.64 7.35
N GLU A 72 -11.08 -2.76 6.91
CA GLU A 72 -9.64 -2.99 6.79
C GLU A 72 -9.05 -2.02 5.76
N PHE A 73 -9.68 -1.85 4.60
CA PHE A 73 -9.23 -0.89 3.59
C PHE A 73 -9.30 0.55 4.11
N SER A 74 -10.38 0.90 4.80
CA SER A 74 -10.54 2.23 5.40
C SER A 74 -9.50 2.48 6.50
N TYR A 75 -9.23 1.49 7.34
CA TYR A 75 -8.16 1.55 8.34
C TYR A 75 -6.79 1.69 7.69
N GLY A 76 -6.46 0.87 6.68
CA GLY A 76 -5.21 0.92 5.95
C GLY A 76 -4.96 2.28 5.31
N ALA A 77 -5.99 2.90 4.74
CA ALA A 77 -5.95 4.26 4.20
C ALA A 77 -5.65 5.31 5.29
N ARG A 78 -6.36 5.25 6.43
CA ARG A 78 -6.12 6.17 7.56
C ARG A 78 -4.71 6.01 8.15
N ALA A 79 -4.24 4.78 8.32
CA ALA A 79 -2.89 4.49 8.81
C ALA A 79 -1.82 5.01 7.83
N THR A 80 -2.04 4.83 6.52
CA THR A 80 -1.16 5.36 5.47
C THR A 80 -1.11 6.88 5.51
N LEU A 81 -2.24 7.56 5.66
CA LEU A 81 -2.30 9.02 5.82
C LEU A 81 -1.54 9.50 7.05
N HIS A 82 -1.74 8.82 8.19
CA HIS A 82 -1.02 9.14 9.43
C HIS A 82 0.51 9.05 9.24
N LEU A 83 1.00 7.99 8.60
CA LEU A 83 2.42 7.83 8.30
C LEU A 83 2.92 8.88 7.30
N ALA A 84 2.14 9.19 6.26
CA ALA A 84 2.48 10.24 5.31
C ALA A 84 2.69 11.59 6.02
N GLN A 85 1.76 11.96 6.89
CA GLN A 85 1.85 13.18 7.69
C GLN A 85 3.07 13.16 8.63
N LYS A 86 3.28 12.05 9.34
CA LYS A 86 4.41 11.88 10.28
C LYS A 86 5.77 11.98 9.60
N PHE A 87 5.90 11.48 8.37
CA PHE A 87 7.13 11.56 7.59
C PHE A 87 7.23 12.81 6.71
N GLY A 88 6.24 13.70 6.77
CA GLY A 88 6.21 14.92 5.96
C GLY A 88 6.13 14.64 4.47
N CYS A 89 5.44 13.58 4.06
CA CYS A 89 5.24 13.24 2.65
C CYS A 89 4.16 14.12 2.02
N SER A 90 4.50 14.83 0.95
CA SER A 90 3.56 15.69 0.20
C SER A 90 3.20 15.16 -1.19
N GLN A 91 3.80 14.05 -1.60
CA GLN A 91 3.59 13.40 -2.90
C GLN A 91 3.50 11.88 -2.71
N ALA A 92 2.80 11.20 -3.61
CA ALA A 92 2.68 9.75 -3.59
C ALA A 92 2.78 9.11 -4.99
N ILE A 93 3.38 7.92 -5.05
CA ILE A 93 3.40 7.04 -6.23
C ILE A 93 2.73 5.73 -5.85
N LEU A 94 1.52 5.48 -6.37
CA LEU A 94 0.67 4.38 -5.95
C LEU A 94 0.46 3.34 -7.06
N LYS A 95 0.09 2.11 -6.66
CA LYS A 95 -0.37 1.03 -7.54
C LYS A 95 -1.83 0.70 -7.28
#